data_AF-A0A377PWZ3-F1
#
_entry.id   AF-A0A377PWZ3-F1
#
_cell.length_a   1.000
_cell.length_b   1.000
_cell.length_c   1.000
_cell.angle_alpha   90.00
_cell.angle_beta   90.00
_cell.angle_gamma   90.00
#
_symmetry.space_group_name_H-M   'P 1'
#
loop_
_entity.id
_entity.type
_entity.pdbx_description
1 polymer ?
#
loop_
_entity_poly.entity_id
_entity_poly.type
_entity_poly.pdbx_seq_one_letter_code
_entity_poly.pdbx_strand_id
1 'polypeptide(L)'
;MSISKYMSNLNVNLNARFTFAKPIISILVCCVPAFSLDAKQIEELLKSRTNMDFKVISSDSNVTKDSSFVVVEAPSGERLSAIVSNDGKFLVPLSDGVGIGDSKSKLELAMSSVQQYNKDKKDEAVLALFKKYDKYILKIQANANVKNKTKTYMIIDTTCPYCLQEIQQLDSYLNKGDLELLVVGILGQRAFNRSAIYYGEFPNAKTREQKISLIKKAFQQDYDGKNKNESIAKELADSTLSAGVQGVPFIMVK
;
A
#
# COMPACT_ATOMS: atom_id res chain seq x y z
N MET A 1 16.92 -7.94 -56.17
CA MET A 1 16.25 -9.13 -56.72
C MET A 1 14.75 -8.86 -56.66
N SER A 2 14.24 -8.22 -57.71
CA SER A 2 12.83 -7.83 -57.87
C SER A 2 12.11 -8.88 -58.69
N ILE A 3 10.94 -9.31 -58.25
CA ILE A 3 10.01 -10.08 -59.08
C ILE A 3 8.78 -9.25 -59.34
N SER A 4 8.55 -9.08 -60.62
CA SER A 4 7.51 -8.35 -61.32
C SER A 4 6.44 -9.35 -61.80
N LYS A 5 5.23 -8.83 -62.04
CA LYS A 5 4.23 -9.28 -63.03
C LYS A 5 3.45 -10.58 -62.77
N TYR A 6 2.15 -10.38 -62.51
CA TYR A 6 1.04 -10.94 -63.30
C TYR A 6 0.19 -9.73 -63.73
N MET A 7 0.18 -9.28 -65.00
CA MET A 7 -0.63 -9.74 -66.15
C MET A 7 -2.13 -9.83 -65.82
N SER A 8 -3.10 -9.32 -66.58
CA SER A 8 -3.24 -8.29 -67.61
C SER A 8 -4.72 -8.33 -68.04
N ASN A 9 -5.29 -7.16 -68.33
CA ASN A 9 -6.32 -6.91 -69.36
C ASN A 9 -7.61 -7.74 -69.39
N LEU A 10 -8.72 -7.07 -69.05
CA LEU A 10 -9.96 -7.16 -69.80
C LEU A 10 -10.52 -5.75 -70.01
N ASN A 11 -10.28 -5.25 -71.22
CA ASN A 11 -10.93 -4.07 -71.79
C ASN A 11 -12.30 -4.50 -72.29
N VAL A 12 -13.37 -3.99 -71.69
CA VAL A 12 -14.69 -3.93 -72.34
C VAL A 12 -15.17 -2.48 -72.24
N ASN A 13 -15.19 -1.86 -73.40
CA ASN A 13 -15.66 -0.52 -73.65
C ASN A 13 -17.15 -0.63 -73.98
N LEU A 14 -18.04 -0.16 -73.11
CA LEU A 14 -19.45 0.02 -73.46
C LEU A 14 -19.92 1.41 -73.00
N ASN A 15 -20.02 2.31 -73.98
CA ASN A 15 -20.71 3.58 -73.86
C ASN A 15 -22.18 3.35 -73.52
N ALA A 16 -22.62 3.82 -72.36
CA ALA A 16 -24.02 4.14 -72.11
C ALA A 16 -24.11 5.42 -71.29
N ARG A 17 -24.47 6.51 -71.97
CA ARG A 17 -24.93 7.75 -71.34
C ARG A 17 -26.24 7.46 -70.63
N PHE A 18 -26.27 7.58 -69.30
CA PHE A 18 -27.49 7.83 -68.56
C PHE A 18 -27.25 8.92 -67.53
N THR A 19 -27.96 10.03 -67.76
CA THR A 19 -28.01 11.24 -66.96
C THR A 19 -29.09 11.10 -65.87
N PHE A 20 -28.80 11.67 -64.70
CA PHE A 20 -29.70 12.00 -63.57
C PHE A 20 -30.28 10.87 -62.72
N ALA A 21 -29.71 10.65 -61.53
CA ALA A 21 -30.20 11.18 -60.25
C ALA A 21 -29.38 10.60 -59.09
N LYS A 22 -28.75 11.45 -58.28
CA LYS A 22 -27.92 11.08 -57.12
C LYS A 22 -28.79 10.47 -56.01
N PRO A 23 -28.50 9.26 -55.49
CA PRO A 23 -28.86 8.94 -54.12
C PRO A 23 -27.75 9.52 -53.23
N ILE A 24 -28.07 10.56 -52.46
CA ILE A 24 -27.23 11.01 -51.36
C ILE A 24 -27.33 9.93 -50.28
N ILE A 25 -26.39 8.98 -50.30
CA ILE A 25 -26.13 8.08 -49.18
C ILE A 25 -25.55 8.96 -48.08
N SER A 26 -26.44 9.42 -47.19
CA SER A 26 -26.06 10.09 -45.95
C SER A 26 -25.40 9.02 -45.06
N ILE A 27 -24.07 8.95 -45.10
CA ILE A 27 -23.29 8.23 -44.09
C ILE A 27 -23.51 9.00 -42.79
N LEU A 28 -24.48 8.53 -42.02
CA LEU A 28 -24.65 8.89 -40.62
C LEU A 28 -23.40 8.35 -39.90
N VAL A 29 -22.36 9.18 -39.84
CA VAL A 29 -21.25 8.98 -38.91
C VAL A 29 -21.88 9.07 -37.53
N CYS A 30 -22.29 7.92 -36.99
CA CYS A 30 -22.53 7.76 -35.57
C CYS A 30 -21.21 8.08 -34.88
N CYS A 31 -21.05 9.36 -34.53
CA CYS A 31 -20.12 9.81 -33.54
C CYS A 31 -20.58 9.15 -32.25
N VAL A 32 -20.08 7.93 -31.98
CA VAL A 32 -20.27 7.29 -30.69
C VAL A 32 -19.58 8.25 -29.72
N PRO A 33 -20.31 8.92 -28.82
CA PRO A 33 -19.68 9.77 -27.84
C PRO A 33 -18.68 8.88 -27.10
N ALA A 34 -17.44 9.32 -26.99
CA ALA A 34 -16.47 8.69 -26.13
C ALA A 34 -17.06 8.70 -24.71
N PHE A 35 -17.64 7.58 -24.30
CA PHE A 35 -18.19 7.40 -22.96
C PHE A 35 -16.99 7.37 -22.01
N SER A 36 -16.67 8.53 -21.43
CA SER A 36 -15.88 8.56 -20.22
C SER A 36 -16.79 8.04 -19.10
N LEU A 37 -16.36 6.99 -18.38
CA LEU A 37 -17.09 6.56 -17.19
C LEU A 37 -17.14 7.72 -16.19
N ASP A 38 -18.34 8.10 -15.80
CA ASP A 38 -18.51 9.01 -14.68
C ASP A 38 -18.18 8.29 -13.36
N ALA A 39 -17.89 9.06 -12.32
CA ALA A 39 -17.52 8.53 -11.01
C ALA A 39 -18.56 7.54 -10.43
N LYS A 40 -19.87 7.77 -10.64
CA LYS A 40 -20.92 6.91 -10.09
C LYS A 40 -20.92 5.54 -10.75
N GLN A 41 -20.71 5.49 -12.06
CA GLN A 41 -20.61 4.22 -12.78
C GLN A 41 -19.44 3.37 -12.27
N ILE A 42 -18.31 3.99 -11.93
CA ILE A 42 -17.15 3.30 -11.34
C ILE A 42 -17.49 2.76 -9.94
N GLU A 43 -18.14 3.57 -9.10
CA GLU A 43 -18.57 3.17 -7.75
C GLU A 43 -19.57 2.00 -7.80
N GLU A 44 -20.57 2.07 -8.67
CA GLU A 44 -21.58 1.02 -8.88
C GLU A 44 -20.95 -0.28 -9.40
N LEU A 45 -20.03 -0.18 -10.36
CA LEU A 45 -19.27 -1.31 -10.88
C LEU A 45 -18.49 -1.99 -9.75
N LEU A 46 -17.71 -1.23 -8.99
CA LEU A 46 -16.92 -1.74 -7.87
C LEU A 46 -17.81 -2.40 -6.82
N LYS A 47 -18.92 -1.76 -6.44
CA LYS A 47 -19.89 -2.31 -5.50
C LYS A 47 -20.48 -3.63 -5.98
N SER A 48 -20.88 -3.72 -7.25
CA SER A 48 -21.47 -4.94 -7.82
C SER A 48 -20.51 -6.13 -7.84
N ARG A 49 -19.20 -5.88 -7.96
CA ARG A 49 -18.17 -6.93 -8.08
C ARG A 49 -17.55 -7.33 -6.75
N THR A 50 -17.46 -6.39 -5.81
CA THR A 50 -16.73 -6.60 -4.54
C THR A 50 -17.62 -6.61 -3.31
N ASN A 51 -18.88 -6.19 -3.44
CA ASN A 51 -19.79 -5.93 -2.32
C ASN A 51 -19.22 -4.93 -1.30
N MET A 52 -18.38 -4.00 -1.75
CA MET A 52 -17.81 -2.92 -0.94
C MET A 52 -18.17 -1.56 -1.51
N ASP A 53 -18.46 -0.60 -0.63
CA ASP A 53 -18.77 0.78 -0.99
C ASP A 53 -17.48 1.58 -1.17
N PHE A 54 -16.95 1.57 -2.39
CA PHE A 54 -15.85 2.45 -2.77
C PHE A 54 -16.35 3.85 -3.09
N LYS A 55 -15.52 4.86 -2.83
CA LYS A 55 -15.75 6.24 -3.21
C LYS A 55 -14.68 6.71 -4.18
N VAL A 56 -15.06 7.30 -5.31
CA VAL A 56 -14.10 7.91 -6.24
C VAL A 56 -13.59 9.24 -5.63
N ILE A 57 -12.28 9.34 -5.44
CA ILE A 57 -11.59 10.53 -4.92
C ILE A 57 -11.14 11.43 -6.07
N SER A 58 -10.62 10.82 -7.13
CA SER A 58 -10.23 11.52 -8.36
C SER A 58 -10.29 10.58 -9.56
N SER A 59 -10.48 11.17 -10.74
CA SER A 59 -10.44 10.47 -12.01
C SER A 59 -9.75 11.37 -13.05
N ASP A 60 -8.80 10.80 -13.78
CA ASP A 60 -8.20 11.42 -14.97
C ASP A 60 -8.63 10.60 -16.18
N SER A 61 -9.51 11.18 -17.00
CA SER A 61 -10.10 10.50 -18.14
C SER A 61 -9.11 10.42 -19.30
N ASN A 62 -9.16 9.32 -20.05
CA ASN A 62 -8.40 9.12 -21.28
C ASN A 62 -6.87 9.12 -21.11
N VAL A 63 -6.35 8.52 -20.03
CA VAL A 63 -4.92 8.22 -19.89
C VAL A 63 -4.43 7.34 -21.07
N THR A 64 -5.32 6.50 -21.59
CA THR A 64 -5.21 5.97 -22.95
C THR A 64 -6.53 6.18 -23.69
N LYS A 65 -6.57 5.85 -24.98
CA LYS A 65 -7.81 5.92 -25.78
C LYS A 65 -8.99 5.18 -25.14
N ASP A 66 -8.72 4.07 -24.46
CA ASP A 66 -9.74 3.14 -23.97
C ASP A 66 -9.72 2.99 -22.43
N SER A 67 -8.99 3.86 -21.72
CA SER A 67 -8.87 3.76 -20.26
C SER A 67 -8.71 5.09 -19.54
N SER A 68 -9.21 5.11 -18.31
CA SER A 68 -9.10 6.22 -17.36
C SER A 68 -8.28 5.79 -16.14
N PHE A 69 -7.57 6.73 -15.53
CA PHE A 69 -6.95 6.53 -14.22
C PHE A 69 -7.90 7.00 -13.13
N VAL A 70 -8.01 6.23 -12.06
CA VAL A 70 -8.89 6.54 -10.94
C VAL A 70 -8.16 6.34 -9.61
N VAL A 71 -8.49 7.18 -8.64
CA VAL A 71 -8.20 6.94 -7.23
C VAL A 71 -9.51 6.72 -6.52
N VAL A 72 -9.65 5.57 -5.87
CA VAL A 72 -10.81 5.20 -5.07
C VAL A 72 -10.41 5.02 -3.61
N GLU A 73 -11.32 5.31 -2.71
CA GLU A 73 -11.20 5.07 -1.27
C GLU A 73 -12.11 3.91 -0.89
N ALA A 74 -11.55 2.88 -0.27
CA ALA A 74 -12.27 1.72 0.22
C ALA A 74 -13.01 2.05 1.54
N PRO A 75 -13.94 1.20 2.01
CA PRO A 75 -14.56 1.36 3.32
C PRO A 75 -13.58 1.36 4.50
N SER A 76 -12.41 0.72 4.36
CA SER A 76 -11.30 0.83 5.33
C SER A 76 -10.74 2.26 5.41
N GLY A 77 -11.09 3.10 4.44
CA GLY A 77 -10.56 4.42 4.20
C GLY A 77 -9.13 4.40 3.67
N GLU A 78 -8.61 3.26 3.20
CA GLU A 78 -7.40 3.21 2.38
C GLU A 78 -7.73 3.57 0.94
N ARG A 79 -6.78 4.21 0.26
CA ARG A 79 -6.90 4.58 -1.14
C ARG A 79 -6.19 3.59 -2.05
N LEU A 80 -6.76 3.39 -3.23
CA LEU A 80 -6.22 2.58 -4.29
C LEU A 80 -6.20 3.40 -5.58
N SER A 81 -5.06 3.42 -6.25
CA SER A 81 -4.96 3.86 -7.64
C SER A 81 -5.21 2.70 -8.59
N ALA A 82 -5.94 2.93 -9.67
CA ALA A 82 -6.22 1.92 -10.67
C ALA A 82 -6.37 2.50 -12.08
N ILE A 83 -6.16 1.65 -13.10
CA ILE A 83 -6.60 1.91 -14.47
C ILE A 83 -7.92 1.18 -14.69
N VAL A 84 -8.92 1.89 -15.21
CA VAL A 84 -10.25 1.35 -15.51
C VAL A 84 -10.50 1.51 -17.00
N SER A 85 -11.02 0.47 -17.65
CA SER A 85 -11.43 0.57 -19.04
C SER A 85 -12.63 1.49 -19.19
N ASN A 86 -12.71 2.25 -20.28
CA ASN A 86 -13.83 3.16 -20.55
C ASN A 86 -15.17 2.40 -20.77
N ASP A 87 -15.13 1.08 -20.92
CA ASP A 87 -16.31 0.22 -20.97
C ASP A 87 -16.59 -0.54 -19.65
N GLY A 88 -15.80 -0.28 -18.59
CA GLY A 88 -15.96 -0.89 -17.27
C GLY A 88 -15.69 -2.40 -17.20
N LYS A 89 -15.15 -3.02 -18.25
CA LYS A 89 -14.85 -4.46 -18.27
C LYS A 89 -13.64 -4.86 -17.45
N PHE A 90 -12.68 -3.96 -17.24
CA PHE A 90 -11.52 -4.25 -16.39
C PHE A 90 -11.14 -3.09 -15.48
N LEU A 91 -10.58 -3.46 -14.34
CA LEU A 91 -9.91 -2.58 -13.40
C LEU A 91 -8.58 -3.23 -13.02
N VAL A 92 -7.49 -2.49 -13.20
CA VAL A 92 -6.13 -2.93 -12.88
C VAL A 92 -5.61 -2.07 -11.73
N PRO A 93 -5.47 -2.62 -10.51
CA PRO A 93 -4.87 -1.89 -9.41
C PRO A 93 -3.40 -1.60 -9.70
N LEU A 94 -2.96 -0.39 -9.35
CA LEU A 94 -1.58 0.05 -9.51
C LEU A 94 -0.93 0.18 -8.13
N SER A 95 0.13 -0.60 -7.89
CA SER A 95 0.93 -0.54 -6.67
C SER A 95 2.10 0.43 -6.77
N ASP A 96 2.70 0.55 -7.96
CA ASP A 96 3.85 1.42 -8.23
C ASP A 96 3.87 1.85 -9.71
N GLY A 97 4.51 2.97 -10.01
CA GLY A 97 4.55 3.57 -11.34
C GLY A 97 5.74 4.50 -11.52
N VAL A 98 6.42 4.39 -12.67
CA VAL A 98 7.64 5.15 -12.99
C VAL A 98 7.39 6.00 -14.23
N GLY A 99 7.63 7.31 -14.14
CA GLY A 99 7.68 8.18 -15.31
C GLY A 99 8.93 7.91 -16.16
N ILE A 100 8.78 7.83 -17.49
CA ILE A 100 9.89 7.61 -18.44
C ILE A 100 10.44 8.97 -18.96
N GLY A 101 10.62 9.96 -18.07
CA GLY A 101 11.13 11.28 -18.45
C GLY A 101 11.63 12.09 -17.26
N ASP A 102 12.20 13.27 -17.52
CA ASP A 102 12.89 14.08 -16.52
C ASP A 102 11.97 14.73 -15.46
N SER A 103 10.66 14.65 -15.65
CA SER A 103 9.65 15.18 -14.72
C SER A 103 8.68 14.08 -14.30
N LYS A 104 8.27 14.12 -13.03
CA LYS A 104 7.26 13.19 -12.51
C LYS A 104 5.98 13.33 -13.30
N SER A 105 5.50 12.22 -13.85
CA SER A 105 4.22 12.20 -14.55
C SER A 105 3.06 12.50 -13.59
N LYS A 106 1.92 13.01 -14.10
CA LYS A 106 0.70 13.19 -13.29
C LYS A 106 0.28 11.87 -12.61
N LEU A 107 0.47 10.76 -13.30
CA LEU A 107 0.24 9.41 -12.78
C LEU A 107 1.15 9.10 -11.59
N GLU A 108 2.45 9.32 -11.72
CA GLU A 108 3.43 9.11 -10.65
C GLU A 108 3.12 9.97 -9.41
N LEU A 109 2.73 11.24 -9.60
CA LEU A 109 2.33 12.13 -8.52
C LEU A 109 1.06 11.63 -7.81
N ALA A 110 0.04 11.21 -8.58
CA ALA A 110 -1.20 10.70 -8.00
C ALA A 110 -0.95 9.40 -7.21
N MET A 111 -0.13 8.49 -7.73
CA MET A 111 0.24 7.26 -7.04
C MET A 111 1.07 7.53 -5.78
N SER A 112 2.04 8.44 -5.85
CA SER A 112 2.81 8.88 -4.68
C SER A 112 1.89 9.48 -3.61
N SER A 113 0.86 10.25 -4.01
CA SER A 113 -0.12 10.81 -3.08
C SER A 113 -0.98 9.74 -2.42
N VAL A 114 -1.38 8.69 -3.15
CA VAL A 114 -2.11 7.53 -2.58
C VAL A 114 -1.24 6.78 -1.58
N GLN A 115 0.01 6.48 -1.94
CA GLN A 115 0.96 5.80 -1.06
C GLN A 115 1.21 6.62 0.21
N GLN A 116 1.45 7.92 0.08
CA GLN A 116 1.67 8.82 1.21
C GLN A 116 0.42 8.89 2.11
N TYR A 117 -0.77 9.04 1.53
CA TYR A 117 -2.02 9.07 2.30
C TYR A 117 -2.22 7.78 3.11
N ASN A 118 -2.04 6.61 2.48
CA ASN A 118 -2.17 5.33 3.16
C ASN A 118 -1.11 5.16 4.25
N LYS A 119 0.12 5.62 3.99
CA LYS A 119 1.19 5.62 4.98
C LYS A 119 0.81 6.51 6.17
N ASP A 120 0.36 7.74 5.95
CA ASP A 120 0.00 8.66 7.03
C ASP A 120 -1.16 8.13 7.87
N LYS A 121 -2.18 7.57 7.23
CA LYS A 121 -3.29 6.90 7.92
C LYS A 121 -2.82 5.74 8.80
N LYS A 122 -1.91 4.91 8.28
CA LYS A 122 -1.33 3.79 9.01
C LYS A 122 -0.45 4.28 10.17
N ASP A 123 0.38 5.29 9.92
CA ASP A 123 1.21 5.92 10.94
C ASP A 123 0.34 6.48 12.09
N GLU A 124 -0.77 7.15 11.76
CA GLU A 124 -1.74 7.65 12.75
C GLU A 124 -2.37 6.53 13.58
N ALA A 125 -2.81 5.45 12.94
CA ALA A 125 -3.36 4.28 13.61
C ALA A 125 -2.33 3.63 14.55
N VAL A 126 -1.08 3.52 14.11
CA VAL A 126 0.02 3.01 14.96
C VAL A 126 0.33 3.98 16.11
N LEU A 127 0.35 5.29 15.89
CA LEU A 127 0.54 6.24 16.99
C LEU A 127 -0.59 6.15 18.02
N ALA A 128 -1.82 5.92 17.60
CA ALA A 128 -2.95 5.67 18.50
C ALA A 128 -2.74 4.38 19.31
N LEU A 129 -2.19 3.32 18.70
CA LEU A 129 -1.82 2.08 19.37
C LEU A 129 -0.80 2.32 20.49
N PHE A 130 0.28 3.06 20.19
CA PHE A 130 1.32 3.39 21.17
C PHE A 130 0.77 4.20 22.36
N LYS A 131 -0.14 5.13 22.10
CA LYS A 131 -0.84 5.89 23.16
C LYS A 131 -1.75 5.00 23.99
N LYS A 132 -2.55 4.14 23.34
CA LYS A 132 -3.50 3.24 24.01
C LYS A 132 -2.79 2.24 24.93
N TYR A 133 -1.67 1.70 24.49
CA TYR A 133 -0.92 0.66 25.18
C TYR A 133 0.38 1.16 25.80
N ASP A 134 0.44 2.44 26.20
CA ASP A 134 1.64 3.12 26.71
C ASP A 134 2.39 2.29 27.78
N LYS A 135 1.63 1.64 28.67
CA LYS A 135 2.14 0.78 29.75
C LYS A 135 2.84 -0.51 29.29
N TYR A 136 2.73 -0.86 28.01
CA TYR A 136 3.34 -2.04 27.37
C TYR A 136 4.34 -1.66 26.28
N ILE A 137 4.62 -0.37 26.12
CA ILE A 137 5.65 0.13 25.21
C ILE A 137 7.00 0.12 25.92
N LEU A 138 7.99 -0.54 25.31
CA LEU A 138 9.36 -0.49 25.76
C LEU A 138 9.98 0.86 25.38
N LYS A 139 10.01 1.79 26.34
CA LYS A 139 10.57 3.12 26.17
C LYS A 139 12.04 3.16 26.60
N ILE A 140 12.94 3.42 25.67
CA ILE A 140 14.39 3.53 25.88
C ILE A 140 14.83 4.94 25.52
N GLN A 141 15.41 5.65 26.49
CA GLN A 141 15.89 7.02 26.30
C GLN A 141 17.20 7.05 25.49
N ALA A 142 17.32 8.09 24.65
CA ALA A 142 18.53 8.40 23.89
C ALA A 142 19.77 8.52 24.79
N ASN A 143 20.94 8.39 24.19
CA ASN A 143 22.21 8.63 24.87
C ASN A 143 22.32 10.10 25.32
N ALA A 144 23.05 10.34 26.43
CA ALA A 144 23.03 11.62 27.17
C ALA A 144 23.41 12.86 26.32
N ASN A 145 24.19 12.69 25.25
CA ASN A 145 24.75 13.78 24.45
C ASN A 145 23.99 14.07 23.15
N VAL A 146 22.83 13.43 22.94
CA VAL A 146 22.03 13.63 21.72
C VAL A 146 21.25 14.95 21.80
N LYS A 147 21.60 15.92 20.93
CA LYS A 147 20.87 17.17 20.71
C LYS A 147 19.82 16.96 19.61
N ASN A 148 18.68 17.64 19.69
CA ASN A 148 17.56 17.52 18.73
C ASN A 148 17.08 16.08 18.53
N LYS A 149 16.75 15.41 19.64
CA LYS A 149 16.34 14.01 19.67
C LYS A 149 15.12 13.77 18.78
N THR A 150 15.24 12.84 17.84
CA THR A 150 14.06 12.25 17.20
C THR A 150 13.38 11.26 18.14
N LYS A 151 12.16 10.84 17.79
CA LYS A 151 11.49 9.71 18.43
C LYS A 151 11.20 8.65 17.39
N THR A 152 11.78 7.47 17.58
CA THR A 152 11.53 6.30 16.73
C THR A 152 10.47 5.43 17.38
N TYR A 153 9.43 5.10 16.64
CA TYR A 153 8.42 4.11 17.00
C TYR A 153 8.68 2.85 16.18
N MET A 154 8.72 1.70 16.85
CA MET A 154 9.06 0.43 16.21
C MET A 154 8.14 -0.69 16.68
N ILE A 155 7.51 -1.40 15.74
CA ILE A 155 6.81 -2.65 16.02
C ILE A 155 7.65 -3.80 15.50
N ILE A 156 7.92 -4.78 16.36
CA ILE A 156 8.76 -5.93 16.01
C ILE A 156 8.16 -7.25 16.46
N ASP A 157 8.65 -8.32 15.84
CA ASP A 157 8.39 -9.69 16.25
C ASP A 157 9.72 -10.39 16.56
N THR A 158 9.79 -11.08 17.71
CA THR A 158 11.02 -11.71 18.20
C THR A 158 11.50 -12.90 17.36
N THR A 159 10.67 -13.38 16.44
CA THR A 159 11.02 -14.46 15.52
C THR A 159 11.41 -13.97 14.12
N CYS A 160 11.29 -12.66 13.87
CA CYS A 160 11.61 -12.06 12.58
C CYS A 160 13.12 -11.74 12.46
N PRO A 161 13.84 -12.30 11.46
CA PRO A 161 15.25 -12.02 11.24
C PRO A 161 15.55 -10.53 10.97
N TYR A 162 14.67 -9.84 10.24
CA TYR A 162 14.82 -8.40 10.00
C TYR A 162 14.63 -7.59 11.29
N CYS A 163 13.72 -8.00 12.18
CA CYS A 163 13.59 -7.37 13.50
C CYS A 163 14.84 -7.58 14.37
N LEU A 164 15.49 -8.74 14.26
CA LEU A 164 16.76 -8.99 14.95
C LEU A 164 17.85 -8.01 14.47
N GLN A 165 17.93 -7.77 13.15
CA GLN A 165 18.87 -6.80 12.59
C GLN A 165 18.63 -5.39 13.16
N GLU A 166 17.37 -4.97 13.33
CA GLU A 166 17.05 -3.69 13.96
C GLU A 166 17.49 -3.62 15.43
N ILE A 167 17.29 -4.70 16.20
CA ILE A 167 17.74 -4.77 17.60
C ILE A 167 19.26 -4.81 17.72
N GLN A 168 19.97 -5.41 16.75
CA GLN A 168 21.44 -5.34 16.69
C GLN A 168 21.94 -3.91 16.44
N GLN A 169 21.13 -3.07 15.79
CA GLN A 169 21.42 -1.66 15.53
C GLN A 169 20.88 -0.70 16.60
N LEU A 170 20.47 -1.21 17.77
CA LEU A 170 19.84 -0.41 18.83
C LEU A 170 20.64 0.85 19.19
N ASP A 171 21.97 0.76 19.27
CA ASP A 171 22.81 1.92 19.60
C ASP A 171 22.77 3.01 18.51
N SER A 172 22.58 2.64 17.23
CA SER A 172 22.38 3.59 16.13
C SER A 172 21.11 4.42 16.32
N TYR A 173 20.03 3.78 16.77
CA TYR A 173 18.78 4.48 17.10
C TYR A 173 18.95 5.40 18.32
N LEU A 174 19.59 4.91 19.39
CA LEU A 174 19.77 5.66 20.63
C LEU A 174 20.79 6.81 20.51
N ASN A 175 21.63 6.81 19.48
CA ASN A 175 22.48 7.94 19.09
C ASN A 175 21.73 9.03 18.31
N LYS A 176 20.54 8.73 17.79
CA LYS A 176 19.69 9.70 17.06
C LYS A 176 18.57 10.26 17.96
N GLY A 177 18.02 9.44 18.85
CA GLY A 177 16.82 9.82 19.57
C GLY A 177 16.30 8.77 20.54
N ASP A 178 15.11 9.04 21.07
CA ASP A 178 14.40 8.10 21.94
C ASP A 178 13.77 6.98 21.09
N LEU A 179 13.70 5.78 21.66
CA LEU A 179 13.07 4.63 21.02
C LEU A 179 11.88 4.15 21.85
N GLU A 180 10.74 4.01 21.18
CA GLU A 180 9.53 3.40 21.69
C GLU A 180 9.24 2.14 20.89
N LEU A 181 9.19 0.99 21.57
CA LEU A 181 9.15 -0.29 20.89
C LEU A 181 7.99 -1.16 21.40
N LEU A 182 7.20 -1.69 20.48
CA LEU A 182 6.10 -2.62 20.72
C LEU A 182 6.49 -4.01 20.20
N VAL A 183 6.46 -5.00 21.07
CA VAL A 183 6.73 -6.40 20.71
C VAL A 183 5.42 -7.10 20.42
N VAL A 184 5.30 -7.70 19.25
CA VAL A 184 4.11 -8.45 18.85
C VAL A 184 4.48 -9.87 18.46
N GLY A 185 3.47 -10.74 18.43
CA GLY A 185 3.61 -12.12 17.97
C GLY A 185 2.64 -12.40 16.83
N ILE A 186 2.90 -11.82 15.66
CA ILE A 186 2.00 -11.92 14.49
C ILE A 186 2.48 -12.97 13.47
N LEU A 187 3.71 -13.47 13.60
CA LEU A 187 4.31 -14.46 12.68
C LEU A 187 4.07 -15.91 13.11
N GLY A 188 2.90 -16.19 13.71
CA GLY A 188 2.46 -17.53 14.09
C GLY A 188 2.72 -17.90 15.56
N GLN A 189 2.46 -19.17 15.89
CA GLN A 189 2.38 -19.62 17.29
C GLN A 189 3.67 -19.42 18.08
N ARG A 190 4.82 -19.66 17.46
CA ARG A 190 6.13 -19.44 18.12
C ARG A 190 6.31 -17.97 18.50
N ALA A 191 5.94 -17.06 17.61
CA ALA A 191 6.02 -15.63 17.84
C ALA A 191 5.09 -15.18 18.96
N PHE A 192 3.84 -15.66 18.94
CA PHE A 192 2.85 -15.42 19.98
C PHE A 192 3.34 -15.89 21.36
N ASN A 193 3.87 -17.11 21.44
CA ASN A 193 4.37 -17.65 22.71
C ASN A 193 5.51 -16.79 23.28
N ARG A 194 6.43 -16.33 22.41
CA ARG A 194 7.56 -15.49 22.82
C ARG A 194 7.13 -14.09 23.21
N SER A 195 6.16 -13.48 22.53
CA SER A 195 5.61 -12.19 22.96
C SER A 195 4.87 -12.31 24.29
N ALA A 196 4.16 -13.40 24.54
CA ALA A 196 3.53 -13.68 25.83
C ALA A 196 4.56 -13.80 26.97
N ILE A 197 5.68 -14.50 26.73
CA ILE A 197 6.79 -14.58 27.70
C ILE A 197 7.40 -13.19 27.93
N TYR A 198 7.67 -12.44 26.86
CA TYR A 198 8.17 -11.07 26.93
C TYR A 198 7.29 -10.21 27.83
N TYR A 199 5.96 -10.26 27.67
CA TYR A 199 5.04 -9.49 28.50
C TYR A 199 4.87 -10.02 29.93
N GLY A 200 5.21 -11.28 30.19
CA GLY A 200 5.35 -11.80 31.55
C GLY A 200 6.59 -11.25 32.27
N GLU A 201 7.67 -10.99 31.52
CA GLU A 201 8.93 -10.44 32.06
C GLU A 201 8.97 -8.91 32.06
N PHE A 202 8.23 -8.26 31.15
CA PHE A 202 8.22 -6.82 30.92
C PHE A 202 8.09 -5.95 32.19
N PRO A 203 7.20 -6.27 33.16
CA PRO A 203 7.07 -5.50 34.37
C PRO A 203 8.36 -5.41 35.20
N ASN A 204 9.31 -6.34 35.04
CA ASN A 204 10.55 -6.38 35.81
C ASN A 204 11.65 -5.48 35.22
N ALA A 205 11.52 -5.04 33.97
CA ALA A 205 12.50 -4.17 33.32
C ALA A 205 12.24 -2.69 33.62
N LYS A 206 12.79 -2.18 34.72
CA LYS A 206 12.57 -0.80 35.18
C LYS A 206 13.61 0.18 34.65
N THR A 207 14.88 -0.20 34.69
CA THR A 207 16.00 0.67 34.25
C THR A 207 16.20 0.59 32.74
N ARG A 208 16.93 1.56 32.19
CA ARG A 208 17.29 1.57 30.76
C ARG A 208 18.07 0.32 30.37
N GLU A 209 19.02 -0.09 31.20
CA GLU A 209 19.88 -1.25 30.99
C GLU A 209 19.06 -2.55 31.04
N GLN A 210 18.13 -2.65 31.99
CA GLN A 210 17.22 -3.80 32.09
C GLN A 210 16.29 -3.90 30.88
N LYS A 211 15.80 -2.79 30.35
CA LYS A 211 14.99 -2.75 29.12
C LYS A 211 15.77 -3.21 27.90
N ILE A 212 17.00 -2.72 27.74
CA ILE A 212 17.91 -3.15 26.67
C ILE A 212 18.23 -4.64 26.80
N SER A 213 18.50 -5.10 28.03
CA SER A 213 18.77 -6.52 28.30
C SER A 213 17.56 -7.40 27.97
N LEU A 214 16.36 -7.01 28.41
CA LEU A 214 15.13 -7.73 28.13
C LEU A 214 14.89 -7.89 26.62
N ILE A 215 15.02 -6.80 25.84
CA ILE A 215 14.76 -6.89 24.40
C ILE A 215 15.82 -7.73 23.69
N LYS A 216 17.10 -7.61 24.06
CA LYS A 216 18.17 -8.47 23.50
C LYS A 216 17.95 -9.94 23.86
N LYS A 217 17.59 -10.23 25.12
CA LYS A 217 17.25 -11.58 25.61
C LYS A 217 16.08 -12.16 24.81
N ALA A 218 15.04 -11.37 24.57
CA ALA A 218 13.85 -11.80 23.84
C ALA A 218 14.12 -12.24 22.39
N PHE A 219 15.27 -11.90 21.81
CA PHE A 219 15.71 -12.33 20.48
C PHE A 219 16.65 -13.54 20.49
N GLN A 220 17.06 -14.04 21.66
CA GLN A 220 17.88 -15.24 21.75
C GLN A 220 17.10 -16.47 21.24
N GLN A 221 17.80 -17.39 20.58
CA GLN A 221 17.18 -18.54 19.92
C GLN A 221 16.44 -19.45 20.92
N ASP A 222 17.04 -19.63 22.09
CA ASP A 222 16.58 -20.42 23.23
C ASP A 222 15.70 -19.62 24.20
N TYR A 223 15.28 -18.40 23.83
CA TYR A 223 14.39 -17.61 24.67
C TYR A 223 13.07 -18.35 24.92
N ASP A 224 12.91 -18.72 26.19
CA ASP A 224 11.78 -19.39 26.79
C ASP A 224 11.55 -18.81 28.20
N GLY A 225 10.37 -19.03 28.77
CA GLY A 225 10.03 -18.53 30.09
C GLY A 225 8.73 -19.10 30.63
N LYS A 226 8.67 -19.19 31.97
CA LYS A 226 7.50 -19.71 32.70
C LYS A 226 6.41 -18.65 32.90
N ASN A 227 6.81 -17.39 33.04
CA ASN A 227 5.89 -16.28 33.23
C ASN A 227 5.40 -15.81 31.87
N LYS A 228 4.10 -15.95 31.61
CA LYS A 228 3.46 -15.55 30.36
C LYS A 228 2.30 -14.62 30.64
N ASN A 229 2.10 -13.66 29.74
CA ASN A 229 0.88 -12.87 29.67
C ASN A 229 0.27 -13.01 28.27
N GLU A 230 -0.48 -14.09 28.07
CA GLU A 230 -1.10 -14.41 26.78
C GLU A 230 -2.22 -13.44 26.41
N SER A 231 -2.95 -12.93 27.42
CA SER A 231 -4.02 -11.96 27.21
C SER A 231 -3.50 -10.69 26.53
N ILE A 232 -2.41 -10.12 27.05
CA ILE A 232 -1.87 -8.89 26.44
C ILE A 232 -1.17 -9.17 25.11
N ALA A 233 -0.46 -10.30 24.99
CA ALA A 233 0.16 -10.69 23.72
C ALA A 233 -0.88 -10.81 22.60
N LYS A 234 -2.04 -11.39 22.90
CA LYS A 234 -3.17 -11.48 21.97
C LYS A 234 -3.73 -10.10 21.64
N GLU A 235 -4.05 -9.31 22.65
CA GLU A 235 -4.64 -7.98 22.47
C GLU A 235 -3.75 -7.08 21.61
N LEU A 236 -2.44 -7.10 21.83
CA LEU A 236 -1.48 -6.31 21.05
C LEU A 236 -1.33 -6.83 19.63
N ALA A 237 -1.26 -8.14 19.41
CA ALA A 237 -1.24 -8.73 18.07
C ALA A 237 -2.49 -8.34 17.26
N ASP A 238 -3.68 -8.53 17.83
CA ASP A 238 -4.95 -8.22 17.19
C ASP A 238 -5.07 -6.71 16.90
N SER A 239 -4.65 -5.87 17.85
CA SER A 239 -4.69 -4.40 17.68
C SER A 239 -3.68 -3.90 16.65
N THR A 240 -2.49 -4.50 16.57
CA THR A 240 -1.48 -4.19 15.55
C THR A 240 -1.97 -4.55 14.15
N LEU A 241 -2.56 -5.73 13.98
CA LEU A 241 -3.15 -6.13 12.71
C LEU A 241 -4.32 -5.22 12.32
N SER A 242 -5.17 -4.85 13.28
CA SER A 242 -6.29 -3.92 13.08
C SER A 242 -5.83 -2.50 12.71
N ALA A 243 -4.63 -2.10 13.13
CA ALA A 243 -4.00 -0.84 12.73
C ALA A 243 -3.41 -0.87 11.31
N GLY A 244 -3.55 -1.98 10.57
CA GLY A 244 -3.06 -2.13 9.20
C GLY A 244 -1.58 -2.50 9.09
N VAL A 245 -0.96 -2.92 10.20
CA VAL A 245 0.43 -3.40 10.21
C VAL A 245 0.44 -4.87 9.82
N GLN A 246 0.78 -5.13 8.56
CA GLN A 246 0.80 -6.47 7.97
C GLN A 246 2.21 -7.09 7.95
N GLY A 247 3.23 -6.33 8.32
CA GLY A 247 4.62 -6.76 8.31
C GLY A 247 5.45 -6.06 9.38
N VAL A 248 6.52 -6.74 9.81
CA VAL A 248 7.47 -6.25 10.81
C VAL A 248 8.91 -6.52 10.33
N PRO A 249 9.89 -5.64 10.64
CA PRO A 249 9.75 -4.45 11.48
C PRO A 249 8.93 -3.35 10.79
N PHE A 250 8.07 -2.70 11.56
CA PHE A 250 7.40 -1.46 11.15
C PHE A 250 8.06 -0.30 11.90
N ILE A 251 8.54 0.71 11.18
CA ILE A 251 9.37 1.78 11.74
C ILE A 251 8.81 3.15 11.31
N MET A 252 8.66 4.05 12.29
CA MET A 252 8.35 5.46 12.05
C MET A 252 9.30 6.35 12.85
N VAL A 253 9.72 7.45 12.25
CA VAL A 253 10.51 8.49 12.94
C VAL A 253 9.69 9.77 12.97
N LYS A 254 9.62 10.40 14.14
CA LYS A 254 8.98 11.70 14.38
C LYS A 254 9.93 12.66 15.07
#